data_AF-A0A382XAV3-F1
#
_entry.id   AF-A0A382XAV3-F1
#
_cell.length_a   1.000
_cell.length_b   1.000
_cell.length_c   1.000
_cell.angle_alpha   90.00
_cell.angle_beta   90.00
_cell.angle_gamma   90.00
#
_symmetry.space_group_name_H-M   'P 1'
#
loop_
_entity.id
_entity.type
_entity.pdbx_description
1 polymer ?
#
loop_
_entity_poly.entity_id
_entity_poly.type
_entity_poly.pdbx_seq_one_letter_code
_entity_poly.pdbx_strand_id
1 'polypeptide(L)'
;MAPTNNSLVLTAHSRLASWLLLDHNRQQKQKKAWETPNILSLSGWLKKVWLETWPEKFLLSKIQSENLWKKIIQNDLYIKELSLLHKEAAANQAAKAYTLIKEYKIPLEKKVFNQTVETLSFFKWIEDFDKQLLQWSAIDESSLMDWVSKSIDEGKINLPSTIIFKGFKNKTPQFQHL
;
A
#
# COMPACT_ATOMS: atom_id res chain seq x y z
N MET A 1 11.32 25.57 4.54
CA MET A 1 10.11 26.19 5.11
C MET A 1 9.58 25.26 6.18
N ALA A 2 9.32 25.77 7.38
CA ALA A 2 8.65 25.02 8.44
C ALA A 2 7.17 24.86 8.06
N PRO A 3 6.56 23.67 8.22
CA PRO A 3 5.14 23.48 7.94
C PRO A 3 4.29 24.37 8.86
N THR A 4 3.42 25.18 8.28
CA THR A 4 2.38 25.96 8.99
C THR A 4 1.19 25.05 9.32
N ASN A 5 0.29 25.49 10.22
CA ASN A 5 -0.82 24.71 10.79
C ASN A 5 -1.80 24.08 9.77
N ASN A 6 -1.69 24.43 8.48
CA ASN A 6 -2.52 23.89 7.40
C ASN A 6 -1.72 23.13 6.32
N SER A 7 -0.49 22.70 6.64
CA SER A 7 0.39 21.96 5.74
C SER A 7 0.75 20.58 6.28
N LEU A 8 0.71 19.57 5.41
CA LEU A 8 1.05 18.19 5.69
C LEU A 8 2.36 17.83 4.98
N VAL A 9 3.33 17.32 5.73
CA VAL A 9 4.58 16.78 5.15
C VAL A 9 4.48 15.26 5.09
N LEU A 10 4.47 14.72 3.88
CA LEU A 10 4.51 13.28 3.62
C LEU A 10 5.92 12.85 3.27
N THR A 11 6.43 11.87 4.00
CA THR A 11 7.77 11.33 3.80
C THR A 11 7.72 9.93 3.20
N ALA A 12 8.75 9.56 2.44
CA ALA A 12 8.82 8.23 1.83
C ALA A 12 8.81 7.10 2.88
N HIS A 13 9.40 7.32 4.05
CA HIS A 13 9.53 6.30 5.09
C HIS A 13 9.41 6.91 6.50
N SER A 14 8.91 6.14 7.46
CA SER A 14 8.68 6.58 8.84
C SER A 14 9.93 7.12 9.52
N ARG A 15 11.11 6.57 9.21
CA ARG A 15 12.40 7.05 9.74
C ARG A 15 12.67 8.51 9.37
N LEU A 16 12.32 8.92 8.15
CA LEU A 16 12.48 10.31 7.70
C LEU A 16 11.46 11.23 8.39
N ALA A 17 10.21 10.79 8.58
CA ALA A 17 9.23 11.54 9.36
C ALA A 17 9.73 11.79 10.79
N SER A 18 10.19 10.74 11.48
CA SER A 18 10.73 10.85 12.84
C SER A 18 11.95 11.78 12.89
N TRP A 19 12.86 11.69 11.93
CA TRP A 19 14.02 12.56 11.87
C TRP A 19 13.64 14.03 11.68
N LEU A 20 12.72 14.33 10.75
CA LEU A 20 12.24 15.69 10.51
C LEU A 20 11.51 16.28 11.72
N LEU A 21 10.73 15.45 12.43
CA LEU A 21 10.06 15.86 13.66
C LEU A 21 11.08 16.21 14.76
N LEU A 22 12.11 15.37 14.92
CA LEU A 22 13.20 15.62 15.87
C LEU A 22 13.99 16.89 15.52
N ASP A 23 14.29 17.11 14.24
CA ASP A 23 14.99 18.30 13.76
C ASP A 23 14.17 19.58 14.03
N HIS A 24 12.87 19.55 13.71
CA HIS A 24 11.95 20.63 14.03
C HIS A 24 11.94 20.94 15.54
N ASN A 25 11.80 19.92 16.38
CA ASN A 25 11.79 20.08 17.83
C ASN A 25 13.11 20.66 18.36
N ARG A 26 14.26 20.35 17.75
CA ARG A 26 15.55 20.96 18.11
C ARG A 26 15.58 22.46 17.80
N GLN A 27 14.97 22.89 16.71
CA GLN A 27 14.91 24.30 16.31
C GLN A 27 13.98 25.11 17.23
N GLN A 28 12.95 24.49 17.81
CA GLN A 28 11.99 25.16 18.71
C GLN A 28 12.40 25.17 20.19
N LYS A 29 13.58 24.65 20.55
CA LYS A 29 14.05 24.51 21.95
C LYS A 29 13.97 25.78 22.80
N GLN A 30 14.02 26.96 22.19
CA GLN A 30 13.93 28.24 22.91
C GLN A 30 12.49 28.60 23.34
N LYS A 31 11.48 27.89 22.84
CA LYS A 31 10.07 28.07 23.22
C LYS A 31 9.73 27.11 24.37
N LYS A 32 8.86 27.57 25.28
CA LYS A 32 8.35 26.73 26.38
C LYS A 32 7.38 25.64 25.89
N ALA A 33 6.65 25.92 24.82
CA ALA A 33 5.75 25.00 24.13
C ALA A 33 5.64 25.42 22.66
N TRP A 34 5.41 24.46 21.78
CA TRP A 34 5.16 24.69 20.35
C TRP A 34 4.23 23.61 19.81
N GLU A 35 3.50 23.93 18.75
CA GLU A 35 2.62 22.98 18.07
C GLU A 35 3.43 21.88 17.38
N THR A 36 2.91 20.65 17.43
CA THR A 36 3.53 19.52 16.72
C THR A 36 3.24 19.65 15.22
N PRO A 37 4.27 19.72 14.36
CA PRO A 37 4.05 19.80 12.92
C PRO A 37 3.42 18.51 12.39
N ASN A 38 2.55 18.62 11.39
CA ASN A 38 1.89 17.49 10.76
C ASN A 38 2.86 16.79 9.78
N ILE A 39 3.71 15.90 10.29
CA ILE A 39 4.73 15.16 9.54
C ILE A 39 4.45 13.66 9.66
N LEU A 40 4.13 13.01 8.56
CA LEU A 40 3.80 11.57 8.51
C LEU A 40 4.61 10.87 7.42
N SER A 41 4.75 9.55 7.52
CA SER A 41 5.09 8.76 6.32
C SER A 41 3.86 8.67 5.43
N LEU A 42 4.07 8.55 4.12
CA LEU A 42 2.98 8.35 3.17
C LEU A 42 2.14 7.12 3.56
N SER A 43 2.78 6.00 3.89
CA SER A 43 2.07 4.80 4.35
C SER A 43 1.28 5.03 5.65
N GLY A 44 1.83 5.80 6.59
CA GLY A 44 1.13 6.15 7.83
C GLY A 44 -0.08 7.05 7.57
N TRP A 45 0.06 8.03 6.69
CA TRP A 45 -1.04 8.92 6.30
C TRP A 45 -2.14 8.17 5.54
N LEU A 46 -1.81 7.32 4.56
CA LEU A 46 -2.79 6.49 3.84
C LEU A 46 -3.58 5.60 4.79
N LYS A 47 -2.91 4.95 5.76
CA LYS A 47 -3.57 4.14 6.79
C LYS A 47 -4.49 4.96 7.68
N LYS A 48 -4.06 6.16 8.07
CA LYS A 48 -4.88 7.09 8.86
C LYS A 48 -6.16 7.46 8.11
N VAL A 49 -6.03 7.93 6.86
CA VAL A 49 -7.16 8.29 6.00
C VAL A 49 -8.11 7.11 5.81
N TRP A 50 -7.58 5.90 5.61
CA TRP A 50 -8.40 4.70 5.49
C TRP A 50 -9.23 4.41 6.72
N LEU A 51 -8.63 4.41 7.91
CA LEU A 51 -9.32 4.15 9.16
C LEU A 51 -10.40 5.20 9.46
N GLU A 52 -10.17 6.45 9.05
CA GLU A 52 -11.14 7.54 9.20
C GLU A 52 -12.30 7.45 8.19
N THR A 53 -12.05 6.92 6.99
CA THR A 53 -13.03 6.93 5.88
C THR A 53 -13.84 5.63 5.77
N TRP A 54 -13.24 4.48 6.08
CA TRP A 54 -13.88 3.15 5.97
C TRP A 54 -13.66 2.31 7.22
N PRO A 55 -14.17 2.72 8.40
CA PRO A 55 -14.00 1.97 9.65
C PRO A 55 -14.60 0.56 9.59
N GLU A 56 -15.55 0.32 8.70
CA GLU A 56 -16.20 -0.98 8.48
C GLU A 56 -15.40 -1.95 7.61
N LYS A 57 -14.38 -1.47 6.88
CA LYS A 57 -13.59 -2.28 5.96
C LYS A 57 -12.24 -2.66 6.53
N PHE A 58 -11.84 -3.89 6.29
CA PHE A 58 -10.60 -4.41 6.82
C PHE A 58 -9.41 -4.08 5.91
N LEU A 59 -8.33 -3.52 6.48
CA LEU A 59 -7.05 -3.41 5.80
C LEU A 59 -6.16 -4.57 6.27
N LEU A 60 -5.81 -5.49 5.37
CA LEU A 60 -4.90 -6.57 5.72
C LEU A 60 -3.54 -5.97 6.06
N SER A 61 -2.98 -6.39 7.20
CA SER A 61 -1.56 -6.22 7.44
C SER A 61 -0.75 -7.05 6.45
N LYS A 62 0.51 -6.66 6.23
CA LYS A 62 1.46 -7.42 5.41
C LYS A 62 1.48 -8.93 5.74
N ILE A 63 1.51 -9.28 7.03
CA ILE A 63 1.55 -10.69 7.47
C ILE A 63 0.26 -11.43 7.11
N GLN A 64 -0.90 -10.77 7.24
CA GLN A 64 -2.19 -11.36 6.86
C GLN A 64 -2.28 -11.58 5.35
N SER A 65 -1.82 -10.61 4.55
CA SER A 65 -1.74 -10.73 3.09
C SER A 65 -0.83 -11.88 2.67
N GLU A 66 0.39 -11.96 3.23
CA GLU A 66 1.35 -13.04 2.98
C GLU A 66 0.78 -14.42 3.35
N ASN A 67 0.06 -14.52 4.47
CA ASN A 67 -0.58 -15.76 4.89
C ASN A 67 -1.73 -16.17 3.95
N LEU A 68 -2.49 -15.21 3.42
CA LEU A 68 -3.52 -15.49 2.43
C LEU A 68 -2.90 -16.01 1.13
N TRP A 69 -1.84 -15.38 0.63
CA TRP A 69 -1.10 -15.86 -0.54
C TRP A 69 -0.59 -17.29 -0.35
N LYS A 70 0.04 -17.58 0.80
CA LYS A 70 0.49 -18.94 1.14
C LYS A 70 -0.66 -19.93 1.12
N LYS A 71 -1.80 -19.60 1.73
CA LYS A 71 -2.98 -20.47 1.78
C LYS A 71 -3.53 -20.77 0.39
N ILE A 72 -3.64 -19.76 -0.49
CA ILE A 72 -4.12 -19.93 -1.87
C ILE A 72 -3.21 -20.91 -2.63
N ILE A 73 -1.90 -20.65 -2.63
CA ILE A 73 -0.92 -21.44 -3.38
C ILE A 73 -0.76 -22.86 -2.81
N GLN A 74 -0.88 -23.03 -1.49
CA GLN A 74 -0.87 -24.36 -0.88
C GLN A 74 -2.07 -25.22 -1.28
N ASN A 75 -3.22 -24.59 -1.55
CA ASN A 75 -4.45 -25.27 -1.91
C ASN A 75 -4.61 -25.53 -3.41
N ASP A 76 -3.78 -24.92 -4.26
CA ASP A 76 -3.77 -25.16 -5.70
C ASP A 76 -3.50 -26.63 -6.03
N LEU A 77 -4.48 -27.28 -6.68
CA LEU A 77 -4.44 -28.69 -7.05
C LEU A 77 -3.45 -28.98 -8.19
N TYR A 78 -3.30 -28.04 -9.13
CA TYR A 78 -2.43 -28.20 -10.28
C TYR A 78 -0.95 -28.16 -9.87
N ILE A 79 -0.61 -27.30 -8.91
CA ILE A 79 0.74 -27.24 -8.33
C ILE A 79 0.99 -28.40 -7.35
N LYS A 80 -0.04 -28.96 -6.70
CA LYS A 80 0.14 -30.15 -5.84
C LYS A 80 0.73 -31.34 -6.59
N GLU A 81 0.44 -31.48 -7.89
CA GLU A 81 0.99 -32.55 -8.73
C GLU A 81 2.42 -32.22 -9.22
N LEU A 82 2.77 -30.94 -9.34
CA LEU A 82 4.10 -30.43 -9.67
C LEU A 82 4.97 -30.33 -8.41
N SER A 83 5.41 -31.47 -7.89
CA SER A 83 6.17 -31.65 -6.64
C SER A 83 7.46 -30.81 -6.46
N LEU A 84 7.86 -30.01 -7.45
CA LEU A 84 9.11 -29.25 -7.52
C LEU A 84 9.00 -27.79 -7.02
N LEU A 85 7.81 -27.27 -6.74
CA LEU A 85 7.65 -25.86 -6.36
C LEU A 85 7.83 -25.63 -4.85
N HIS A 86 8.83 -24.81 -4.48
CA HIS A 86 8.91 -24.26 -3.11
C HIS A 86 7.75 -23.28 -2.88
N LYS A 87 6.62 -23.79 -2.35
CA LYS A 87 5.35 -23.06 -2.21
C LYS A 87 5.47 -21.74 -1.45
N GLU A 88 6.30 -21.69 -0.42
CA GLU A 88 6.53 -20.44 0.33
C GLU A 88 7.26 -19.38 -0.50
N ALA A 89 8.27 -19.80 -1.28
CA ALA A 89 9.00 -18.92 -2.16
C ALA A 89 8.07 -18.37 -3.26
N ALA A 90 7.22 -19.24 -3.82
CA ALA A 90 6.21 -18.85 -4.80
C ALA A 90 5.18 -17.85 -4.23
N ALA A 91 4.72 -18.06 -2.98
CA ALA A 91 3.82 -17.12 -2.32
C ALA A 91 4.45 -15.75 -2.11
N ASN A 92 5.71 -15.71 -1.67
CA ASN A 92 6.44 -14.46 -1.53
C ASN A 92 6.65 -13.75 -2.88
N GLN A 93 6.89 -14.50 -3.95
CA GLN A 93 7.01 -13.94 -5.30
C GLN A 93 5.66 -13.43 -5.82
N ALA A 94 4.58 -14.17 -5.61
CA ALA A 94 3.23 -13.79 -6.01
C ALA A 94 2.78 -12.49 -5.31
N ALA A 95 2.99 -12.39 -3.99
CA ALA A 95 2.68 -11.17 -3.23
C ALA A 95 3.44 -9.94 -3.75
N LYS A 96 4.75 -10.10 -4.04
CA LYS A 96 5.58 -9.04 -4.63
C LYS A 96 5.11 -8.65 -6.03
N ALA A 97 4.83 -9.63 -6.88
CA ALA A 97 4.34 -9.38 -8.25
C ALA A 97 2.98 -8.68 -8.24
N TYR A 98 2.07 -9.07 -7.35
CA TYR A 98 0.78 -8.41 -7.17
C TYR A 98 0.95 -6.94 -6.73
N THR A 99 1.86 -6.68 -5.77
CA THR A 99 2.18 -5.30 -5.37
C THR A 99 2.70 -4.48 -6.55
N LEU A 100 3.62 -5.02 -7.36
CA LEU A 100 4.13 -4.33 -8.55
C LEU A 100 3.03 -4.07 -9.59
N ILE A 101 2.09 -4.99 -9.77
CA ILE A 101 0.94 -4.80 -10.65
C ILE A 101 0.11 -3.60 -10.21
N LYS A 102 -0.14 -3.44 -8.90
CA LYS A 102 -0.86 -2.28 -8.36
C LYS A 102 -0.04 -1.00 -8.50
N GLU A 103 1.22 -1.01 -8.05
CA GLU A 103 2.11 0.16 -8.09
C GLU A 103 2.30 0.73 -9.51
N TYR A 104 2.41 -0.15 -10.51
CA TYR A 104 2.61 0.23 -11.90
C TYR A 104 1.33 0.24 -12.73
N LYS A 105 0.16 0.04 -12.11
CA LYS A 105 -1.15 0.00 -12.76
C LYS A 105 -1.18 -0.93 -13.99
N ILE A 106 -0.55 -2.11 -13.87
CA ILE A 106 -0.48 -3.11 -14.94
C ILE A 106 -1.87 -3.72 -15.15
N PRO A 107 -2.42 -3.75 -16.37
CA PRO A 107 -3.71 -4.39 -16.64
C PRO A 107 -3.71 -5.90 -16.34
N LEU A 108 -4.70 -6.36 -15.58
CA LEU A 108 -4.90 -7.78 -15.26
C LEU A 108 -5.78 -8.45 -16.31
N GLU A 109 -5.19 -8.80 -17.44
CA GLU A 109 -5.88 -9.47 -18.54
C GLU A 109 -5.37 -10.89 -18.73
N LYS A 110 -6.26 -11.90 -18.73
CA LYS A 110 -5.87 -13.32 -18.87
C LYS A 110 -4.94 -13.59 -20.05
N LYS A 111 -5.13 -12.91 -21.18
CA LYS A 111 -4.29 -13.06 -22.39
C LYS A 111 -2.82 -12.70 -22.16
N VAL A 112 -2.53 -11.80 -21.21
CA VAL A 112 -1.16 -11.37 -20.87
C VAL A 112 -0.46 -12.44 -20.03
N PHE A 113 -1.21 -13.17 -19.21
CA PHE A 113 -0.69 -14.16 -18.26
C PHE A 113 -0.84 -15.62 -18.74
N ASN A 114 -1.13 -15.87 -20.01
CA ASN A 114 -1.35 -17.22 -20.54
C ASN A 114 -0.14 -17.76 -21.34
N GLN A 115 1.07 -17.25 -21.06
CA GLN A 115 2.28 -17.63 -21.80
C GLN A 115 2.91 -18.93 -21.27
N THR A 116 2.83 -19.14 -19.96
CA THR A 116 3.37 -20.31 -19.29
C THR A 116 2.40 -20.83 -18.24
N VAL A 117 2.65 -22.04 -17.76
CA VAL A 117 1.90 -22.65 -16.67
C VAL A 117 1.97 -21.78 -15.41
N GLU A 118 3.14 -21.23 -15.08
CA GLU A 118 3.39 -20.41 -13.90
C GLU A 118 2.65 -19.08 -13.97
N THR A 119 2.68 -18.41 -15.13
CA THR A 119 1.97 -17.14 -15.34
C THR A 119 0.45 -17.33 -15.29
N LEU A 120 -0.05 -18.44 -15.85
CA LEU A 120 -1.48 -18.77 -15.79
C LEU A 120 -1.91 -19.12 -14.36
N SER A 121 -1.06 -19.83 -13.62
CA SER A 121 -1.31 -20.17 -12.21
C SER A 121 -1.32 -18.91 -11.35
N PHE A 122 -0.35 -18.00 -11.57
CA PHE A 122 -0.32 -16.71 -10.88
C PHE A 122 -1.58 -15.88 -11.14
N PHE A 123 -2.06 -15.82 -12.39
CA PHE A 123 -3.31 -15.14 -12.71
C PHE A 123 -4.49 -15.70 -11.91
N LYS A 124 -4.63 -17.03 -11.83
CA LYS A 124 -5.68 -17.68 -11.02
C LYS A 124 -5.54 -17.34 -9.53
N TRP A 125 -4.32 -17.32 -9.00
CA TRP A 125 -4.10 -16.95 -7.60
C TRP A 125 -4.49 -15.51 -7.31
N ILE A 126 -4.28 -14.59 -8.25
CA ILE A 126 -4.78 -13.22 -8.15
C ILE A 126 -6.30 -13.20 -8.07
N GLU A 127 -6.98 -13.95 -8.94
CA GLU A 127 -8.45 -14.04 -8.93
C GLU A 127 -8.96 -14.57 -7.58
N ASP A 128 -8.34 -15.62 -7.04
CA ASP A 128 -8.68 -16.18 -5.73
C ASP A 128 -8.40 -15.21 -4.58
N PHE A 129 -7.30 -14.46 -4.66
CA PHE A 129 -6.91 -13.46 -3.67
C PHE A 129 -7.91 -12.30 -3.65
N ASP A 130 -8.21 -11.72 -4.80
CA ASP A 130 -9.17 -10.60 -4.94
C ASP A 130 -10.59 -11.05 -4.53
N LYS A 131 -10.98 -12.28 -4.88
CA LYS A 131 -12.26 -12.87 -4.45
C LYS A 131 -12.32 -13.00 -2.93
N GLN A 132 -11.25 -13.45 -2.28
CA GLN A 132 -11.21 -13.59 -0.83
C GLN A 132 -11.28 -12.23 -0.12
N LEU A 133 -10.56 -11.22 -0.64
CA LEU A 133 -10.63 -9.84 -0.15
C LEU A 133 -12.05 -9.28 -0.24
N LEU A 134 -12.73 -9.48 -1.36
CA LEU A 134 -14.11 -9.05 -1.56
C LEU A 134 -15.06 -9.69 -0.53
N GLN A 135 -14.92 -11.00 -0.28
CA GLN A 135 -15.74 -11.72 0.70
C GLN A 135 -15.56 -11.18 2.13
N TRP A 136 -14.35 -10.73 2.48
CA TRP A 136 -14.06 -10.17 3.80
C TRP A 136 -14.34 -8.67 3.91
N SER A 137 -14.85 -8.04 2.85
CA SER A 137 -14.95 -6.57 2.76
C SER A 137 -13.61 -5.91 3.11
N ALA A 138 -12.53 -6.46 2.54
CA ALA A 138 -11.17 -6.13 2.89
C ALA A 138 -10.35 -5.67 1.68
N ILE A 139 -9.23 -5.01 1.94
CA ILE A 139 -8.23 -4.64 0.93
C ILE A 139 -6.82 -4.98 1.38
N ASP A 140 -5.91 -5.13 0.42
CA ASP A 140 -4.48 -5.23 0.66
C ASP A 140 -3.80 -3.84 0.68
N GLU A 141 -2.71 -3.71 1.43
CA GLU A 141 -1.94 -2.44 1.51
C GLU A 141 -1.51 -1.93 0.12
N SER A 142 -1.24 -2.80 -0.84
CA SER A 142 -0.86 -2.41 -2.22
C SER A 142 -1.97 -1.67 -2.97
N SER A 143 -3.24 -1.83 -2.58
CA SER A 143 -4.39 -1.14 -3.20
C SER A 143 -4.82 0.11 -2.43
N LEU A 144 -4.24 0.35 -1.25
CA LEU A 144 -4.64 1.42 -0.34
C LEU A 144 -4.54 2.80 -0.99
N MET A 145 -3.45 3.04 -1.75
CA MET A 145 -3.22 4.30 -2.43
C MET A 145 -4.28 4.56 -3.50
N ASP A 146 -4.63 3.55 -4.31
CA ASP A 146 -5.68 3.69 -5.34
C ASP A 146 -7.04 4.03 -4.73
N TRP A 147 -7.40 3.42 -3.60
CA TRP A 147 -8.64 3.73 -2.88
C TRP A 147 -8.67 5.17 -2.36
N VAL A 148 -7.56 5.64 -1.80
CA VAL A 148 -7.42 7.01 -1.30
C VAL A 148 -7.45 8.00 -2.46
N SER A 149 -6.66 7.80 -3.52
CA SER A 149 -6.65 8.67 -4.71
C SER A 149 -8.04 8.80 -5.32
N LYS A 150 -8.74 7.68 -5.55
CA LYS A 150 -10.10 7.69 -6.08
C LYS A 150 -11.07 8.49 -5.19
N SER A 151 -10.92 8.39 -3.89
CA SER A 151 -11.81 9.06 -2.94
C SER A 151 -11.49 10.55 -2.77
N ILE A 152 -10.24 10.94 -3.03
CA ILE A 152 -9.84 12.35 -3.21
C ILE A 152 -10.51 12.91 -4.47
N ASP A 153 -10.43 12.20 -5.60
CA ASP A 153 -11.06 12.61 -6.86
C ASP A 153 -12.59 12.75 -6.73
N GLU A 154 -13.21 11.87 -5.94
CA GLU A 154 -14.65 11.92 -5.60
C GLU A 154 -15.01 12.98 -4.55
N GLY A 155 -14.04 13.74 -4.02
CA GLY A 155 -14.27 14.78 -3.01
C GLY A 155 -14.67 14.27 -1.63
N LYS A 156 -14.45 12.98 -1.33
CA LYS A 156 -14.80 12.35 -0.04
C LYS A 156 -13.75 12.56 1.04
N ILE A 157 -12.53 12.91 0.65
CA ILE A 157 -11.40 13.14 1.57
C ILE A 157 -11.04 14.61 1.57
N ASN A 158 -11.13 15.24 2.73
CA ASN A 158 -10.69 16.62 2.91
C ASN A 158 -9.17 16.69 2.99
N LEU A 159 -8.55 17.29 1.98
CA LEU A 159 -7.11 17.51 1.95
C LEU A 159 -6.72 18.83 2.63
N PRO A 160 -5.54 18.89 3.27
CA PRO A 160 -4.99 20.15 3.75
C PRO A 160 -4.63 21.06 2.57
N SER A 161 -4.55 22.37 2.84
CA SER A 161 -4.25 23.37 1.80
C SER A 161 -2.90 23.18 1.10
N THR A 162 -1.97 22.47 1.74
CA THR A 162 -0.63 22.22 1.19
C THR A 162 -0.14 20.85 1.61
N ILE A 163 0.32 20.05 0.65
CA ILE A 163 0.98 18.76 0.87
C ILE A 163 2.40 18.83 0.31
N ILE A 164 3.39 18.47 1.12
CA ILE A 164 4.80 18.50 0.75
C ILE A 164 5.37 17.08 0.83
N PHE A 165 5.83 16.56 -0.30
CA PHE A 165 6.46 15.24 -0.37
C PHE A 165 7.99 15.34 -0.16
N LYS A 166 8.55 14.49 0.72
CA LYS A 166 9.99 14.44 1.02
C LYS A 166 10.55 13.02 0.94
N GLY A 167 11.71 12.89 0.29
CA GLY A 167 12.48 11.64 0.25
C GLY A 167 12.01 10.61 -0.79
N PHE A 168 11.17 11.00 -1.74
CA PHE A 168 10.74 10.14 -2.86
C PHE A 168 11.73 10.24 -4.02
N LYS A 169 12.42 9.15 -4.34
CA LYS A 169 13.32 9.05 -5.51
C LYS A 169 12.59 8.50 -6.73
N ASN A 170 11.85 7.42 -6.54
CA ASN A 170 11.04 6.79 -7.59
C ASN A 170 9.57 7.15 -7.35
N LYS A 171 8.89 7.58 -8.43
CA LYS A 171 7.47 7.88 -8.43
C LYS A 171 6.77 6.86 -9.32
N THR A 172 6.17 5.85 -8.71
CA THR A 172 5.39 4.84 -9.44
C THR A 172 4.15 5.50 -10.06
N PRO A 173 3.56 4.93 -11.13
CA PRO A 173 2.30 5.41 -11.69
C PRO A 173 1.18 5.56 -10.64
N GLN A 174 1.10 4.66 -9.67
CA GLN A 174 0.17 4.76 -8.54
C GLN A 174 0.44 6.04 -7.72
N PHE A 175 1.70 6.30 -7.37
CA PHE A 175 2.08 7.50 -6.61
C PHE A 175 1.92 8.80 -7.39
N GLN A 176 2.13 8.79 -8.71
CA GLN A 176 1.93 9.98 -9.55
C GLN A 176 0.47 10.39 -9.67
N HIS A 177 -0.45 9.48 -9.42
CA HIS A 177 -1.89 9.72 -9.48
C HIS A 177 -2.49 10.17 -8.13
N LEU A 178 -1.78 9.98 -7.02
CA LEU A 178 -2.17 10.48 -5.70
C LEU A 178 -1.99 12.00 -5.61
#